data_AF-A0A656Z7J9-F1
#
_entry.id   AF-A0A656Z7J9-F1
#
_cell.length_a   1.000
_cell.length_b   1.000
_cell.length_c   1.000
_cell.angle_alpha   90.00
_cell.angle_beta   90.00
_cell.angle_gamma   90.00
#
_symmetry.space_group_name_H-M   'P 1'
#
loop_
_entity.id
_entity.type
_entity.pdbx_description
1 polymer ?
#
loop_
_entity_poly.entity_id
_entity_poly.type
_entity_poly.pdbx_seq_one_letter_code
_entity_poly.pdbx_strand_id
1 'polypeptide(L)'
;MTLNLTPTSETAAFHLPDRFVKWFAEKGWSPRAHQLELLSRAEQGQSTLLIAPTGAGKTLAGFLPALVDLERMRNKVGTGSPSRVAPKTKQGVHTLYISPLKALAVDIHRNLTIPVEEMGLDITIETRTGDTPAHKRQRQKLVPPDIPADDAGTACTSDCLKRGRPVFQGLALCRA
;
A
#
# COMPACT_ATOMS: atom_id res chain seq x y z
N MET A 1 38.51 -10.24 1.62
CA MET A 1 37.27 -10.56 2.37
C MET A 1 36.09 -10.43 1.41
N THR A 2 35.81 -11.51 0.69
CA THR A 2 34.69 -11.62 -0.25
C THR A 2 33.45 -12.07 0.53
N LEU A 3 32.45 -11.20 0.62
CA LEU A 3 31.15 -11.55 1.20
C LEU A 3 30.36 -12.34 0.15
N ASN A 4 30.40 -13.67 0.25
CA ASN A 4 29.47 -14.54 -0.46
C ASN A 4 28.09 -14.41 0.19
N LEU A 5 27.22 -13.62 -0.43
CA LEU A 5 25.78 -13.69 -0.17
C LEU A 5 25.26 -14.95 -0.87
N THR A 6 25.17 -16.05 -0.14
CA THR A 6 24.34 -17.19 -0.55
C THR A 6 22.90 -16.70 -0.69
N PRO A 7 22.25 -16.86 -1.86
CA PRO A 7 20.82 -16.64 -1.94
C PRO A 7 20.16 -17.71 -1.07
N THR A 8 19.57 -17.29 0.05
CA THR A 8 18.77 -18.17 0.90
C THR A 8 17.58 -18.62 0.05
N SER A 9 17.65 -19.84 -0.47
CA SER A 9 16.62 -20.53 -1.27
C SER A 9 15.41 -20.90 -0.43
N GLU A 10 14.81 -19.92 0.22
CA GLU A 10 13.59 -20.04 1.01
C GLU A 10 12.64 -18.92 0.59
N THR A 11 12.44 -18.78 -0.72
CA THR A 11 11.27 -18.09 -1.26
C THR A 11 10.08 -19.00 -0.97
N ALA A 12 9.57 -18.95 0.26
CA ALA A 12 8.28 -19.52 0.57
C ALA A 12 7.29 -19.03 -0.50
N ALA A 13 6.42 -19.92 -0.95
CA ALA A 13 5.49 -19.70 -2.05
C ALA A 13 4.49 -18.59 -1.72
N PHE A 14 4.92 -17.34 -1.78
CA PHE A 14 4.07 -16.18 -1.64
C PHE A 14 3.33 -15.98 -2.96
N HIS A 15 2.07 -16.36 -2.95
CA HIS A 15 1.21 -16.20 -4.11
C HIS A 15 0.78 -14.74 -4.21
N LEU A 16 1.47 -14.03 -5.09
CA LEU A 16 0.97 -12.80 -5.69
C LEU A 16 -0.36 -13.14 -6.38
N PRO A 17 -1.44 -12.37 -6.17
CA PRO A 17 -2.71 -12.66 -6.83
C PRO A 17 -2.58 -12.59 -8.35
N ASP A 18 -3.40 -13.35 -9.06
CA ASP A 18 -3.33 -13.49 -10.52
C ASP A 18 -3.41 -12.15 -11.26
N ARG A 19 -4.17 -11.18 -10.72
CA ARG A 19 -4.27 -9.83 -11.32
C ARG A 19 -2.93 -9.12 -11.36
N PHE A 20 -2.17 -9.18 -10.27
CA PHE A 20 -0.84 -8.58 -10.20
C PHE A 20 0.13 -9.31 -11.13
N VAL A 21 0.11 -10.64 -11.15
CA VAL A 21 0.99 -11.43 -12.04
C VAL A 21 0.72 -11.09 -13.51
N LYS A 22 -0.55 -11.02 -13.92
CA LYS A 22 -0.95 -10.62 -15.27
C LYS A 22 -0.51 -9.20 -15.60
N TRP A 23 -0.73 -8.25 -14.70
CA TRP A 23 -0.33 -6.86 -14.91
C TRP A 23 1.18 -6.68 -15.05
N PHE A 24 1.99 -7.37 -14.23
CA PHE A 24 3.45 -7.39 -14.42
C PHE A 24 3.81 -7.95 -15.80
N ALA A 25 3.22 -9.08 -16.20
CA ALA A 25 3.47 -9.71 -17.50
C ALA A 25 3.05 -8.83 -18.69
N GLU A 26 1.91 -8.14 -18.62
CA GLU A 26 1.41 -7.22 -19.65
C GLU A 26 2.35 -6.02 -19.86
N LYS A 27 3.05 -5.58 -18.82
CA LYS A 27 4.09 -4.55 -18.90
C LYS A 27 5.45 -5.09 -19.36
N GLY A 28 5.57 -6.41 -19.58
CA GLY A 28 6.85 -7.07 -19.86
C GLY A 28 7.79 -7.05 -18.64
N TRP A 29 7.23 -6.96 -17.44
CA TRP A 29 7.97 -6.87 -16.18
C TRP A 29 7.86 -8.18 -15.40
N SER A 30 8.85 -8.42 -14.55
CA SER A 30 8.78 -9.42 -13.48
C SER A 30 8.83 -8.72 -12.11
N PRO A 31 8.08 -9.21 -11.11
CA PRO A 31 8.17 -8.67 -9.76
C PRO A 31 9.61 -8.82 -9.25
N ARG A 32 10.18 -7.73 -8.74
CA ARG A 32 11.58 -7.73 -8.30
C ARG A 32 11.70 -8.45 -6.96
N ALA A 33 12.86 -9.07 -6.71
CA ALA A 33 13.10 -9.84 -5.49
C ALA A 33 12.76 -9.06 -4.20
N HIS A 34 13.17 -7.79 -4.11
CA HIS A 34 12.87 -6.94 -2.94
C HIS A 34 11.38 -6.60 -2.79
N GLN A 35 10.58 -6.62 -3.87
CA GLN A 35 9.14 -6.42 -3.79
C GLN A 35 8.46 -7.63 -3.16
N LEU A 36 8.88 -8.84 -3.55
CA LEU A 36 8.40 -10.10 -2.98
C LEU A 36 8.88 -10.30 -1.54
N GLU A 37 10.11 -9.89 -1.23
CA GLU A 37 10.63 -9.95 0.13
C GLU A 37 9.87 -9.02 1.09
N LEU A 38 9.55 -7.79 0.66
CA LEU A 38 8.70 -6.89 1.44
C LEU A 38 7.31 -7.47 1.68
N LEU A 39 6.71 -8.09 0.65
CA LEU A 39 5.43 -8.79 0.79
C LEU A 39 5.52 -9.92 1.82
N SER A 40 6.55 -10.76 1.76
CA SER A 40 6.80 -11.83 2.73
C SER A 40 6.90 -11.29 4.17
N ARG A 41 7.73 -10.27 4.39
CA ARG A 41 7.95 -9.70 5.72
C ARG A 41 6.69 -9.02 6.27
N ALA A 42 5.95 -8.33 5.40
CA ALA A 42 4.66 -7.74 5.73
C ALA A 42 3.61 -8.78 6.15
N GLU A 43 3.49 -9.90 5.43
CA GLU A 43 2.56 -10.98 5.79
C GLU A 43 2.89 -11.61 7.14
N GLN A 44 4.16 -11.56 7.56
CA GLN A 44 4.62 -11.97 8.89
C GLN A 44 4.40 -10.89 9.98
N GLY A 45 3.82 -9.74 9.62
CA GLY A 45 3.59 -8.62 10.54
C GLY A 45 4.87 -7.86 10.93
N GLN A 46 5.94 -7.95 10.13
CA GLN A 46 7.23 -7.31 10.44
C GLN A 46 7.32 -5.90 9.86
N SER A 47 7.78 -4.94 10.67
CA SER A 47 8.17 -3.61 10.19
C SER A 47 9.43 -3.68 9.31
N THR A 48 9.46 -2.94 8.21
CA THR A 48 10.55 -3.04 7.22
C THR A 48 11.03 -1.67 6.75
N LEU A 49 12.36 -1.49 6.66
CA LEU A 49 12.99 -0.33 6.04
C LEU A 49 13.59 -0.72 4.69
N LEU A 50 13.06 -0.17 3.60
CA LEU A 50 13.55 -0.45 2.25
C LEU A 50 14.58 0.58 1.80
N ILE A 51 15.82 0.12 1.62
CA ILE A 51 16.92 0.89 1.01
C ILE A 51 17.19 0.32 -0.37
N ALA A 52 17.25 1.18 -1.39
CA ALA A 52 17.43 0.82 -2.80
C ALA A 52 17.86 2.07 -3.59
N PRO A 53 18.31 1.97 -4.85
CA PRO A 53 18.55 3.15 -5.68
C PRO A 53 17.24 3.76 -6.23
N THR A 54 17.32 4.97 -6.77
CA THR A 54 16.22 5.55 -7.56
C THR A 54 15.97 4.69 -8.81
N GLY A 55 14.72 4.65 -9.29
CA GLY A 55 14.34 3.75 -10.41
C GLY A 55 14.28 2.26 -10.04
N ALA A 56 14.56 1.89 -8.78
CA ALA A 56 14.50 0.49 -8.35
C ALA A 56 13.07 -0.07 -8.19
N GLY A 57 12.03 0.75 -8.33
CA GLY A 57 10.64 0.34 -8.09
C GLY A 57 10.24 0.36 -6.61
N LYS A 58 10.93 1.15 -5.77
CA LYS A 58 10.67 1.28 -4.32
C LYS A 58 9.23 1.59 -3.98
N THR A 59 8.61 2.50 -4.73
CA THR A 59 7.23 2.93 -4.46
C THR A 59 6.30 1.73 -4.54
N LEU A 60 6.33 1.01 -5.66
CA LEU A 60 5.53 -0.20 -5.81
C LEU A 60 5.92 -1.25 -4.77
N ALA A 61 7.22 -1.45 -4.49
CA ALA A 61 7.68 -2.38 -3.44
C ALA A 61 7.05 -2.08 -2.08
N GLY A 62 6.95 -0.79 -1.75
CA GLY A 62 6.38 -0.31 -0.51
C GLY A 62 4.89 -0.53 -0.35
N PHE A 63 4.14 -0.35 -1.43
CA PHE A 63 2.69 -0.45 -1.43
C PHE A 63 2.16 -1.82 -1.86
N LEU A 64 2.99 -2.66 -2.49
CA LEU A 64 2.61 -4.00 -2.94
C LEU A 64 1.95 -4.83 -1.83
N PRO A 65 2.47 -4.88 -0.59
CA PRO A 65 1.81 -5.63 0.48
C PRO A 65 0.40 -5.12 0.79
N ALA A 66 0.23 -3.80 0.87
CA ALA A 66 -1.06 -3.18 1.14
C ALA A 66 -2.08 -3.43 0.01
N LEU A 67 -1.64 -3.31 -1.25
CA LEU A 67 -2.51 -3.55 -2.40
C LEU A 67 -2.95 -5.02 -2.48
N VAL A 68 -2.04 -5.95 -2.22
CA VAL A 68 -2.34 -7.40 -2.20
C VAL A 68 -3.31 -7.74 -1.07
N ASP A 69 -3.11 -7.20 0.13
CA ASP A 69 -4.02 -7.44 1.25
C ASP A 69 -5.42 -6.88 0.98
N LEU A 70 -5.50 -5.64 0.47
CA LEU A 70 -6.76 -5.03 0.06
C LEU A 70 -7.50 -5.85 -1.01
N GLU A 71 -6.81 -6.32 -2.05
CA GLU A 71 -7.44 -7.17 -3.08
C GLU A 71 -7.98 -8.47 -2.47
N ARG A 72 -7.18 -9.15 -1.64
CA ARG A 72 -7.60 -10.39 -0.96
C ARG A 72 -8.81 -10.15 -0.05
N MET A 73 -8.84 -9.04 0.68
CA MET A 73 -9.97 -8.66 1.53
C MET A 73 -11.24 -8.44 0.71
N ARG A 74 -11.15 -7.76 -0.44
CA ARG A 74 -12.30 -7.52 -1.33
C ARG A 74 -12.81 -8.79 -2.00
N ASN A 75 -11.92 -9.67 -2.43
CA ASN A 75 -12.28 -10.95 -3.06
C ASN A 75 -12.96 -11.93 -2.09
N LYS A 76 -12.54 -11.97 -0.81
CA LYS A 76 -13.17 -12.81 0.24
C LYS A 76 -14.64 -12.45 0.52
N VAL A 77 -15.06 -11.21 0.26
CA VAL A 77 -16.45 -10.77 0.47
C VAL A 77 -17.40 -11.34 -0.59
N GLY A 78 -16.89 -11.81 -1.74
CA GLY A 78 -17.69 -12.36 -2.84
C GLY A 78 -17.99 -13.86 -2.77
N THR A 79 -17.24 -14.64 -1.98
CA THR A 79 -17.34 -16.10 -1.91
C THR A 79 -17.87 -16.52 -0.53
N GLY A 80 -19.15 -16.89 -0.45
CA GLY A 80 -19.88 -17.10 0.80
C GLY A 80 -19.24 -18.05 1.81
N SER A 81 -19.03 -17.54 3.03
CA SER A 81 -19.17 -18.30 4.28
C SER A 81 -19.73 -17.35 5.36
N PRO A 82 -20.87 -17.67 6.02
CA PRO A 82 -21.49 -16.80 7.02
C PRO A 82 -20.78 -16.97 8.37
N SER A 83 -19.50 -16.59 8.47
CA SER A 83 -18.85 -16.41 9.76
C SER A 83 -18.76 -14.93 10.07
N ARG A 84 -19.76 -14.47 10.84
CA ARG A 84 -19.96 -13.13 11.40
C ARG A 84 -20.18 -12.03 10.35
N VAL A 85 -21.46 -11.73 10.18
CA VAL A 85 -21.99 -10.49 9.62
C VAL A 85 -21.21 -9.28 10.14
N ALA A 86 -20.23 -8.82 9.36
CA ALA A 86 -19.90 -7.42 9.29
C ALA A 86 -20.47 -6.93 7.95
N PRO A 87 -21.29 -5.86 7.93
CA PRO A 87 -21.83 -5.32 6.69
C PRO A 87 -20.69 -4.94 5.73
N LYS A 88 -21.01 -4.58 4.48
CA LYS A 88 -20.15 -3.77 3.59
C LYS A 88 -19.86 -2.38 4.21
N THR A 89 -19.43 -2.31 5.47
CA THR A 89 -18.81 -1.10 6.00
C THR A 89 -17.53 -0.95 5.21
N LYS A 90 -17.41 0.12 4.43
CA LYS A 90 -16.13 0.57 3.91
C LYS A 90 -15.20 0.60 5.12
N GLN A 91 -14.28 -0.36 5.16
CA GLN A 91 -13.29 -0.45 6.22
C GLN A 91 -12.60 0.90 6.26
N GLY A 92 -12.28 1.36 7.47
CA GLY A 92 -11.54 2.61 7.63
C GLY A 92 -10.21 2.59 6.88
N VAL A 93 -9.40 3.62 7.05
CA VAL A 93 -8.07 3.69 6.45
C VAL A 93 -7.29 2.39 6.66
N HIS A 94 -6.86 1.76 5.56
CA HIS A 94 -6.08 0.51 5.58
C HIS A 94 -4.58 0.81 5.67
N THR A 95 -4.10 1.77 4.88
CA THR A 95 -2.66 2.10 4.81
C THR A 95 -2.47 3.61 4.74
N LEU A 96 -1.80 4.18 5.73
CA LEU A 96 -1.47 5.60 5.76
C LEU A 96 -0.07 5.84 5.20
N TYR A 97 0.04 6.67 4.16
CA TYR A 97 1.32 7.18 3.70
C TYR A 97 1.55 8.58 4.26
N ILE A 98 2.72 8.80 4.87
CA ILE A 98 3.12 10.11 5.42
C ILE A 98 4.35 10.58 4.67
N SER A 99 4.28 11.78 4.12
CA SER A 99 5.38 12.42 3.41
C SER A 99 5.87 13.69 4.12
N PRO A 100 7.18 13.93 4.21
CA PRO A 100 7.69 15.23 4.66
C PRO A 100 7.38 16.35 3.65
N LEU A 101 7.12 16.00 2.38
CA LEU A 101 6.88 16.96 1.31
C LEU A 101 5.49 16.77 0.70
N LYS A 102 4.75 17.87 0.58
CA LYS A 102 3.44 17.90 -0.08
C LYS A 102 3.50 17.37 -1.52
N ALA A 103 4.50 17.78 -2.30
CA ALA A 103 4.67 17.34 -3.68
C ALA A 103 4.83 15.82 -3.78
N LEU A 104 5.55 15.21 -2.82
CA LEU A 104 5.77 13.77 -2.80
C LEU A 104 4.49 13.00 -2.43
N ALA A 105 3.61 13.54 -1.60
CA ALA A 105 2.28 12.94 -1.38
C ALA A 105 1.44 12.90 -2.68
N VAL A 106 1.49 13.96 -3.49
CA VAL A 106 0.83 14.00 -4.81
C VAL A 106 1.47 13.03 -5.79
N ASP A 107 2.80 12.94 -5.81
CA ASP A 107 3.53 12.00 -6.66
C ASP A 107 3.19 10.54 -6.33
N ILE A 108 3.10 10.18 -5.04
CA ILE A 108 2.72 8.83 -4.62
C ILE A 108 1.29 8.50 -5.04
N HIS A 109 0.35 9.43 -4.87
CA HIS A 109 -1.01 9.24 -5.35
C HIS A 109 -1.01 8.91 -6.85
N ARG A 110 -0.37 9.72 -7.68
CA ARG A 110 -0.29 9.47 -9.14
C ARG A 110 0.35 8.11 -9.47
N ASN A 111 1.45 7.77 -8.79
CA ASN A 111 2.17 6.51 -9.02
C ASN A 111 1.40 5.26 -8.59
N LEU A 112 0.42 5.39 -7.69
CA LEU A 112 -0.44 4.29 -7.25
C LEU A 112 -1.78 4.23 -7.97
N THR A 113 -2.33 5.37 -8.40
CA THR A 113 -3.57 5.41 -9.17
C THR A 113 -3.43 4.63 -10.48
N ILE A 114 -2.34 4.82 -11.21
CA ILE A 114 -2.08 4.13 -12.49
C ILE A 114 -2.16 2.60 -12.34
N PRO A 115 -1.34 1.94 -11.48
CA PRO A 115 -1.41 0.48 -11.34
C PRO A 115 -2.76 0.00 -10.80
N VAL A 116 -3.42 0.75 -9.91
CA VAL A 116 -4.75 0.40 -9.38
C VAL A 116 -5.82 0.40 -10.48
N GLU A 117 -5.82 1.42 -11.34
CA GLU A 117 -6.74 1.54 -12.46
C GLU A 117 -6.46 0.47 -13.53
N GLU A 118 -5.19 0.26 -13.88
CA GLU A 118 -4.78 -0.74 -14.87
C GLU A 118 -5.12 -2.18 -14.44
N MET A 119 -4.98 -2.50 -13.14
CA MET A 119 -5.37 -3.80 -12.58
C MET A 119 -6.88 -3.93 -12.31
N GLY A 120 -7.63 -2.83 -12.42
CA GLY A 120 -9.07 -2.77 -12.11
C GLY A 120 -9.36 -3.12 -10.65
N LEU A 121 -8.55 -2.63 -9.71
CA LEU A 121 -8.71 -2.87 -8.28
C LEU A 121 -9.76 -1.91 -7.69
N ASP A 122 -10.68 -2.43 -6.88
CA ASP A 122 -11.65 -1.62 -6.10
C ASP A 122 -10.95 -1.03 -4.85
N ILE A 123 -9.99 -0.13 -5.09
CA ILE A 123 -9.15 0.52 -4.07
C ILE A 123 -9.21 2.03 -4.27
N THR A 124 -9.54 2.74 -3.20
CA THR A 124 -9.62 4.20 -3.19
C THR A 124 -8.35 4.81 -2.60
N ILE A 125 -7.71 5.69 -3.38
CA ILE A 125 -6.49 6.41 -2.99
C ILE A 125 -6.79 7.90 -3.08
N GLU A 126 -6.47 8.67 -2.05
CA GLU A 126 -6.67 10.12 -2.07
C GLU A 126 -5.57 10.85 -1.32
N THR A 127 -5.23 12.05 -1.79
CA THR A 127 -4.30 12.93 -1.05
C THR A 127 -5.04 13.77 -0.03
N ARG A 128 -4.44 13.95 1.15
CA ARG A 128 -4.89 14.90 2.16
C ARG A 128 -3.73 15.81 2.54
N THR A 129 -3.74 17.02 1.97
CA THR A 129 -2.70 18.01 2.20
C THR A 129 -3.27 19.30 2.79
N GLY A 130 -2.38 20.24 3.14
CA GLY A 130 -2.78 21.58 3.59
C GLY A 130 -3.77 22.29 2.65
N ASP A 131 -3.66 22.04 1.34
CA ASP A 131 -4.54 22.66 0.32
C ASP A 131 -5.81 21.86 0.06
N THR A 132 -6.00 20.69 0.68
CA THR A 132 -7.22 19.90 0.51
C THR A 132 -8.40 20.71 1.06
N PRO A 133 -9.41 21.09 0.25
CA PRO A 133 -10.50 21.93 0.71
C PRO A 133 -11.26 21.32 1.90
N ALA A 134 -11.82 22.18 2.76
CA ALA A 134 -12.51 21.74 3.98
C ALA A 134 -13.65 20.73 3.70
N HIS A 135 -14.45 20.95 2.65
CA HIS A 135 -15.52 20.05 2.24
C HIS A 135 -14.99 18.66 1.86
N LYS A 136 -13.85 18.59 1.16
CA LYS A 136 -13.21 17.33 0.75
C LYS A 136 -12.66 16.59 1.98
N ARG A 137 -12.04 17.30 2.92
CA ARG A 137 -11.59 16.73 4.22
C ARG A 137 -12.77 16.17 5.02
N GLN A 138 -13.90 16.86 5.06
CA GLN A 138 -15.11 16.39 5.75
C GLN A 138 -15.66 15.13 5.10
N ARG A 139 -15.75 15.09 3.76
CA ARG A 139 -16.17 13.88 3.03
C ARG A 139 -15.21 12.71 3.23
N GLN A 140 -13.91 12.94 3.29
CA GLN A 140 -12.91 11.91 3.62
C GLN A 140 -13.04 11.39 5.06
N LYS A 141 -13.47 12.21 6.02
CA LYS A 141 -13.76 11.72 7.40
C LYS A 141 -14.97 10.79 7.44
N LEU A 142 -15.99 11.08 6.64
CA LEU A 142 -17.23 10.29 6.57
C LEU A 142 -17.05 9.03 5.72
N VAL A 143 -16.34 9.15 4.61
CA VAL A 143 -16.04 8.09 3.65
C VAL A 143 -14.52 8.07 3.42
N PRO A 144 -13.77 7.41 4.32
CA PRO A 144 -12.31 7.38 4.23
C PRO A 144 -11.85 6.61 2.99
N PRO A 145 -10.75 7.04 2.36
CA PRO A 145 -10.06 6.24 1.35
C PRO A 145 -9.36 5.05 2.00
N ASP A 146 -9.12 4.00 1.22
CA ASP A 146 -8.32 2.84 1.66
C ASP A 146 -6.87 3.27 1.93
N ILE A 147 -6.31 4.13 1.05
CA ILE A 147 -4.94 4.65 1.14
C ILE A 147 -4.92 6.19 1.07
N PRO A 148 -4.96 6.90 2.21
CA PRO A 148 -4.66 8.33 2.25
C PRO A 148 -3.15 8.59 2.13
N ALA A 149 -2.80 9.53 1.26
CA ALA A 149 -1.45 10.09 1.14
C ALA A 149 -1.42 11.49 1.79
N ASP A 150 -0.85 11.56 2.98
CA ASP A 150 -0.83 12.75 3.82
C ASP A 150 0.55 13.43 3.78
N ASP A 151 0.55 14.76 3.77
CA ASP A 151 1.76 15.51 4.16
C ASP A 151 1.89 15.57 5.68
N ALA A 152 3.12 15.77 6.17
CA ALA A 152 3.44 15.76 7.60
C ALA A 152 2.61 16.77 8.42
N GLY A 153 2.31 17.95 7.87
CA GLY A 153 1.49 18.95 8.55
C GLY A 153 0.04 18.48 8.73
N THR A 154 -0.48 17.76 7.76
CA THR A 154 -1.87 17.29 7.75
C THR A 154 -2.05 15.96 8.50
N ALA A 155 -1.05 15.08 8.50
CA ALA A 155 -1.06 13.82 9.23
C ALA A 155 -1.22 14.03 10.74
N CYS A 156 -0.46 14.96 11.32
CA CYS A 156 -0.51 15.30 12.75
C CYS A 156 -1.86 15.84 13.23
N THR A 157 -2.67 16.42 12.34
CA THR A 157 -3.99 16.98 12.69
C THR A 157 -5.13 16.00 12.42
N SER A 158 -4.83 14.79 11.94
CA SER A 158 -5.83 13.82 11.52
C SER A 158 -6.21 12.85 12.64
N ASP A 159 -7.51 12.77 12.91
CA ASP A 159 -8.12 11.75 13.79
C ASP A 159 -8.11 10.34 13.15
N CYS A 160 -7.48 10.20 11.97
CA CYS A 160 -7.42 8.98 11.16
C CYS A 160 -6.66 7.84 11.88
N LEU A 161 -5.71 8.16 12.75
CA LEU A 161 -4.94 7.17 13.50
C LEU A 161 -5.79 6.37 14.52
N LYS A 162 -6.96 6.86 14.93
CA LYS A 162 -7.76 6.25 16.02
C LYS A 162 -8.64 5.07 15.60
N ARG A 163 -8.85 4.83 14.30
CA ARG A 163 -9.78 3.81 13.79
C ARG A 163 -9.16 2.76 12.88
N GLY A 164 -7.90 2.92 12.48
CA GLY A 164 -7.17 1.89 11.73
C GLY A 164 -6.60 0.85 12.69
N ARG A 165 -6.77 -0.44 12.40
CA ARG A 165 -5.81 -1.43 12.93
C ARG A 165 -4.44 -1.03 12.37
N PRO A 166 -3.38 -0.90 13.19
CA PRO A 166 -2.06 -0.62 12.67
C PRO A 166 -1.60 -1.88 11.90
N VAL A 167 -1.89 -1.95 10.61
CA VAL A 167 -1.37 -3.02 9.75
C VAL A 167 0.00 -2.62 9.19
N PHE A 168 0.35 -1.32 9.19
CA PHE A 168 1.68 -0.86 8.82
C PHE A 168 2.16 0.32 9.69
N GLN A 169 3.03 0.02 10.65
CA GLN A 169 3.95 1.01 11.20
C GLN A 169 5.26 0.94 10.43
N GLY A 170 5.52 1.98 9.64
CA GLY A 170 6.85 2.30 9.12
C GLY A 170 7.16 1.68 7.76
N LEU A 171 6.69 2.32 6.70
CA LEU A 171 7.42 2.31 5.45
C LEU A 171 7.94 3.73 5.18
N ALA A 172 9.11 4.03 5.73
CA ALA A 172 9.83 5.26 5.38
C ALA A 172 10.49 5.04 4.01
N LEU A 173 9.81 5.48 2.94
CA LEU A 173 10.43 5.57 1.62
C LEU A 173 11.41 6.76 1.65
N CYS A 174 12.63 6.52 2.12
CA CYS A 174 13.70 7.51 2.06
C CYS A 174 14.15 7.63 0.60
N ARG A 175 13.88 8.79 0.00
CA ARG A 175 14.44 9.19 -1.30
C ARG A 175 15.83 9.74 -1.00
N ALA A 176 16.87 8.99 -1.35
CA ALA A 176 18.24 9.49 -1.37
C ALA A 176 18.40 10.48 -2.54
#